data_AF-A0A3B9GEE0-F1
#
_entry.id   AF-A0A3B9GEE0-F1
#
_cell.length_a   1.000
_cell.length_b   1.000
_cell.length_c   1.000
_cell.angle_alpha   90.00
_cell.angle_beta   90.00
_cell.angle_gamma   90.00
#
_symmetry.space_group_name_H-M   'P 1'
#
loop_
_entity.id
_entity.type
_entity.pdbx_description
1 polymer ?
#
loop_
_entity_poly.entity_id
_entity_poly.type
_entity_poly.pdbx_seq_one_letter_code
_entity_poly.pdbx_strand_id
1 'polypeptide(L)'
;MLERTDNFKDSEAIDHKLMRIEYLQGADPGIFVLAVHAFVEGWIRERFDYGMSDQSFRRLVQGFIDWRKAQPDEDKAAPARGFDSINALIDAHHDTDYVRHRFRDLARTDAELATQHLDAFCRLAGIGARERLDGIRRYIAAWESRRPLGALVEENASIRAMASKEAEERKRLAEQVAELRIRAAAVDGLEVALRVKERELADTAATSGLRNQRIDELRKERNALEYELKEARRKVEDLDEARLYVEALRRMTMFTRTRADYERAVVRLTDEQKTILSQIRLDKDFLVKGAAGTGKTLILLKAVEKAKGLGTGAASKQDTLELDELRGSVALLTYTTTLVKYDRFLSSLMSDGVF
;
A
#
# COMPACT_ATOMS: atom_id res chain seq x y z
N MET A 1 29.71 -25.00 45.02
CA MET A 1 28.27 -25.30 45.12
C MET A 1 27.55 -24.35 44.20
N LEU A 2 27.20 -24.79 43.00
CA LEU A 2 26.32 -24.03 42.12
C LEU A 2 24.89 -24.32 42.60
N GLU A 3 24.18 -23.29 43.02
CA GLU A 3 22.75 -23.37 43.34
C GLU A 3 22.05 -24.01 42.13
N ARG A 4 21.45 -25.19 42.33
CA ARG A 4 20.48 -25.76 41.38
C ARG A 4 19.36 -24.74 41.29
N THR A 5 19.40 -23.88 40.27
CA THR A 5 18.26 -23.07 39.89
C THR A 5 17.18 -24.04 39.43
N ASP A 6 16.19 -24.27 40.28
CA ASP A 6 14.98 -25.03 39.97
C ASP A 6 14.19 -24.25 38.91
N ASN A 7 14.55 -24.47 37.64
CA ASN A 7 14.15 -23.67 36.49
C ASN A 7 12.70 -23.92 36.04
N PHE A 8 12.07 -25.01 36.45
CA PHE A 8 10.73 -25.45 36.03
C PHE A 8 9.82 -25.84 37.22
N LYS A 9 10.21 -25.55 38.47
CA LYS A 9 9.33 -25.73 39.65
C LYS A 9 8.44 -24.53 39.94
N ASP A 10 8.86 -23.34 39.53
CA ASP A 10 8.11 -22.09 39.70
C ASP A 10 7.25 -21.80 38.48
N SER A 11 5.97 -21.46 38.71
CA SER A 11 5.03 -21.10 37.66
C SER A 11 5.48 -19.85 36.90
N GLU A 12 6.08 -18.86 37.58
CA GLU A 12 6.56 -17.64 36.92
C GLU A 12 7.74 -17.94 35.99
N ALA A 13 8.65 -18.84 36.39
CA ALA A 13 9.77 -19.27 35.57
C ALA A 13 9.31 -20.03 34.31
N ILE A 14 8.27 -20.85 34.41
CA ILE A 14 7.65 -21.53 33.27
C ILE A 14 7.03 -20.51 32.32
N ASP A 15 6.24 -19.56 32.84
CA ASP A 15 5.56 -18.54 32.03
C ASP A 15 6.56 -17.62 31.32
N HIS A 16 7.67 -17.26 31.96
CA HIS A 16 8.74 -16.51 31.31
C HIS A 16 9.39 -17.30 30.16
N LYS A 17 9.60 -18.61 30.30
CA LYS A 17 10.12 -19.44 29.21
C LYS A 17 9.11 -19.59 28.07
N LEU A 18 7.82 -19.71 28.37
CA LEU A 18 6.75 -19.70 27.36
C LEU A 18 6.69 -18.35 26.63
N MET A 19 6.87 -17.23 27.34
CA MET A 19 6.99 -15.90 26.73
C MET A 19 8.19 -15.80 25.77
N ARG A 20 9.33 -16.42 26.11
CA ARG A 20 10.48 -16.49 25.20
C ARG A 20 10.16 -17.26 23.91
N ILE A 21 9.39 -18.34 24.01
CA ILE A 21 8.92 -19.11 22.84
C ILE A 21 7.94 -18.28 22.01
N GLU A 22 7.03 -17.54 22.65
CA GLU A 22 6.10 -16.62 22.00
C GLU A 22 6.85 -15.58 21.14
N TYR A 23 7.94 -14.98 21.65
CA TYR A 23 8.74 -14.02 20.88
C TYR A 23 9.45 -14.60 19.65
N LEU A 24 9.76 -15.90 19.65
CA LEU A 24 10.41 -16.59 18.53
C LEU A 24 9.43 -16.86 17.37
N GLN A 25 8.13 -16.70 17.59
CA GLN A 25 7.12 -16.89 16.54
C GLN A 25 7.25 -15.82 15.45
N GLY A 26 7.17 -16.27 14.19
CA GLY A 26 7.29 -15.40 13.01
C GLY A 26 8.73 -15.03 12.63
N ALA A 27 9.75 -15.62 13.26
CA ALA A 27 11.16 -15.40 12.90
C ALA A 27 11.67 -16.50 11.95
N ASP A 28 11.98 -17.67 12.49
CA ASP A 28 12.48 -18.84 11.74
C ASP A 28 11.72 -20.10 12.21
N PRO A 29 11.06 -20.85 11.31
CA PRO A 29 10.32 -22.04 11.68
C PRO A 29 11.19 -23.11 12.35
N GLY A 30 12.42 -23.32 11.87
CA GLY A 30 13.35 -24.30 12.43
C GLY A 30 13.73 -23.99 13.87
N ILE A 31 14.17 -22.76 14.14
CA ILE A 31 14.53 -22.29 15.49
C ILE A 31 13.34 -22.35 16.43
N PHE A 32 12.14 -22.00 15.95
CA PHE A 32 10.93 -22.11 16.76
C PHE A 32 10.65 -23.56 17.17
N VAL A 33 10.65 -24.49 16.21
CA VAL A 33 10.47 -25.94 16.48
C VAL A 33 11.51 -26.44 17.47
N LEU A 34 12.79 -26.07 17.28
CA LEU A 34 13.87 -26.42 18.21
C LEU A 34 13.61 -25.90 19.63
N ALA A 35 13.16 -24.66 19.77
CA ALA A 35 12.85 -24.08 21.07
C ALA A 35 11.69 -24.81 21.78
N VAL A 36 10.66 -25.22 21.04
CA VAL A 36 9.54 -26.00 21.59
C VAL A 36 10.02 -27.35 22.14
N HIS A 37 10.78 -28.12 21.34
CA HIS A 37 11.26 -29.44 21.78
C HIS A 37 12.24 -29.31 22.95
N ALA A 38 13.13 -28.30 22.93
CA ALA A 38 14.05 -28.05 24.04
C ALA A 38 13.33 -27.67 25.34
N PHE A 39 12.22 -26.93 25.25
CA PHE A 39 11.39 -26.62 26.40
C PHE A 39 10.72 -27.87 26.99
N VAL A 40 10.10 -28.70 26.14
CA VAL A 40 9.47 -29.96 26.57
C VAL A 40 10.50 -30.88 27.23
N GLU A 41 11.66 -31.06 26.58
CA GLU A 41 12.75 -31.88 27.11
C GLU A 41 13.25 -31.34 28.46
N GLY A 42 13.50 -30.04 28.55
CA GLY A 42 13.97 -29.38 29.77
C GLY A 42 13.00 -29.56 30.93
N TRP A 43 11.70 -29.40 30.68
CA TRP A 43 10.67 -29.59 31.70
C TRP A 43 10.63 -31.03 32.20
N ILE A 44 10.64 -32.02 31.31
CA ILE A 44 10.59 -33.44 31.68
C ILE A 44 11.84 -33.82 32.49
N ARG A 45 13.03 -33.40 32.04
CA ARG A 45 14.29 -33.71 32.72
C ARG A 45 14.32 -33.17 34.15
N GLU A 46 13.81 -31.95 34.36
CA GLU A 46 13.76 -31.37 35.71
C GLU A 46 12.68 -32.03 36.58
N ARG A 47 11.50 -32.30 36.01
CA ARG A 47 10.38 -32.90 36.74
C ARG A 47 10.69 -34.28 37.31
N PHE A 48 11.47 -35.09 36.58
CA PHE A 48 11.84 -36.45 36.96
C PHE A 48 13.30 -36.60 37.42
N ASP A 49 14.01 -35.47 37.64
CA ASP A 49 15.43 -35.40 38.03
C ASP A 49 16.36 -36.29 37.17
N TYR A 50 16.10 -36.35 35.86
CA TYR A 50 16.93 -37.11 34.92
C TYR A 50 18.30 -36.46 34.66
N GLY A 51 18.49 -35.20 35.06
CA GLY A 51 19.69 -34.42 34.75
C GLY A 51 20.02 -34.41 33.25
N MET A 52 21.30 -34.27 32.93
CA MET A 52 21.82 -34.37 31.55
C MET A 52 22.16 -35.81 31.14
N SER A 53 21.47 -36.81 31.69
CA SER A 53 21.69 -38.21 31.30
C SER A 53 21.40 -38.45 29.81
N ASP A 54 22.08 -39.43 29.19
CA ASP A 54 21.99 -39.84 27.77
C ASP A 54 20.63 -40.50 27.39
N GLN A 55 19.55 -40.16 28.10
CA GLN A 55 18.23 -40.61 27.69
C GLN A 55 17.81 -39.90 26.41
N SER A 56 17.47 -40.69 25.39
CA SER A 56 16.86 -40.19 24.16
C SER A 56 15.54 -39.47 24.46
N PHE A 57 15.22 -38.41 23.71
CA PHE A 57 13.97 -37.66 23.81
C PHE A 57 12.73 -38.57 23.82
N ARG A 58 12.69 -39.60 22.96
CA ARG A 58 11.62 -40.61 22.93
C ARG A 58 11.36 -41.25 24.29
N ARG A 59 12.42 -41.64 25.02
CA ARG A 59 12.29 -42.27 26.35
C ARG A 59 11.77 -41.28 27.40
N LEU A 60 12.21 -40.02 27.33
CA LEU A 60 11.73 -38.96 28.23
C LEU A 60 10.24 -38.71 28.04
N VAL A 61 9.80 -38.56 26.79
CA VAL A 61 8.38 -38.33 26.46
C VAL A 61 7.52 -39.54 26.81
N GLN A 62 7.99 -40.77 26.54
CA GLN A 62 7.25 -41.98 26.94
C GLN A 62 7.10 -42.09 28.46
N GLY A 63 8.17 -41.80 29.21
CA GLY A 63 8.11 -41.77 30.68
C GLY A 63 7.11 -40.74 31.21
N PHE A 64 6.99 -39.58 30.56
CA PHE A 64 5.96 -38.59 30.87
C PHE A 64 4.54 -39.11 30.59
N ILE A 65 4.32 -39.76 29.44
CA ILE A 65 3.03 -40.36 29.08
C ILE A 65 2.62 -41.41 30.12
N ASP A 66 3.53 -42.32 30.47
CA ASP A 66 3.26 -43.41 31.40
C ASP A 66 2.96 -42.86 32.81
N TRP A 67 3.71 -41.84 33.26
CA TRP A 67 3.44 -41.14 34.50
C TRP A 67 2.06 -40.47 34.52
N ARG A 68 1.64 -39.82 33.43
CA ARG A 68 0.30 -39.22 33.35
C ARG A 68 -0.82 -40.24 33.31
N LYS A 69 -0.64 -41.37 32.62
CA LYS A 69 -1.60 -42.48 32.61
C LYS A 69 -1.77 -43.15 33.98
N ALA A 70 -0.75 -43.09 34.82
CA ALA A 70 -0.77 -43.68 36.16
C ALA A 70 -1.44 -42.79 37.23
N GLN A 71 -1.81 -41.54 36.91
CA GLN A 71 -2.50 -40.66 37.85
C GLN A 71 -4.00 -40.93 37.87
N PRO A 72 -4.64 -40.96 39.06
CA PRO A 72 -6.09 -41.09 39.16
C PRO A 72 -6.79 -39.85 38.60
N ASP A 73 -7.72 -40.08 37.67
CA ASP A 73 -8.55 -39.07 36.99
C ASP A 73 -9.44 -38.30 37.98
N GLU A 74 -9.05 -37.10 38.41
CA GLU A 74 -10.00 -36.12 38.96
C GLU A 74 -10.66 -35.27 37.86
N ASP A 75 -9.99 -35.09 36.72
CA ASP A 75 -10.47 -34.27 35.59
C ASP A 75 -10.69 -35.12 34.31
N LYS A 76 -11.86 -35.76 34.21
CA LYS A 76 -12.34 -36.56 33.05
C LYS A 76 -12.45 -35.81 31.71
N ALA A 77 -11.88 -34.62 31.57
CA ALA A 77 -12.02 -33.75 30.41
C ALA A 77 -10.71 -33.46 29.66
N ALA A 78 -9.54 -33.94 30.12
CA ALA A 78 -8.31 -33.91 29.33
C ALA A 78 -8.29 -35.14 28.39
N PRO A 79 -8.75 -35.02 27.14
CA PRO A 79 -9.19 -36.16 26.35
C PRO A 79 -7.99 -36.89 25.77
N ALA A 80 -8.15 -38.19 25.51
CA ALA A 80 -7.20 -39.07 24.82
C ALA A 80 -6.43 -38.45 23.63
N ARG A 81 -7.00 -37.42 22.98
CA ARG A 81 -6.39 -36.59 21.93
C ARG A 81 -5.06 -35.93 22.30
N GLY A 82 -4.83 -35.64 23.59
CA GLY A 82 -3.55 -35.05 24.03
C GLY A 82 -2.38 -36.00 23.85
N PHE A 83 -2.56 -37.29 24.14
CA PHE A 83 -1.51 -38.29 24.05
C PHE A 83 -1.09 -38.58 22.61
N ASP A 84 -2.03 -38.56 21.66
CA ASP A 84 -1.72 -38.74 20.23
C ASP A 84 -0.81 -37.60 19.72
N SER A 85 -1.08 -36.36 20.14
CA SER A 85 -0.22 -35.21 19.82
C SER A 85 1.18 -35.34 20.41
N ILE A 86 1.29 -35.85 21.64
CA ILE A 86 2.60 -36.09 22.27
C ILE A 86 3.34 -37.28 21.67
N ASN A 87 2.64 -38.32 21.20
CA ASN A 87 3.25 -39.39 20.42
C ASN A 87 3.79 -38.86 19.08
N ALA A 88 3.02 -38.02 18.37
CA ALA A 88 3.48 -37.39 17.14
C ALA A 88 4.70 -36.47 17.36
N LEU A 89 4.81 -35.82 18.53
CA LEU A 89 6.00 -35.03 18.92
C LEU A 89 7.28 -35.89 18.94
N ILE A 90 7.19 -37.17 19.29
CA ILE A 90 8.35 -38.10 19.27
C ILE A 90 8.85 -38.28 17.85
N ASP A 91 7.94 -38.44 16.90
CA ASP A 91 8.28 -38.68 15.50
C ASP A 91 8.80 -37.40 14.83
N ALA A 92 8.22 -36.25 15.17
CA ALA A 92 8.68 -34.93 14.69
C ALA A 92 10.05 -34.52 15.24
N HIS A 93 10.53 -35.13 16.33
CA HIS A 93 11.83 -34.77 16.94
C HIS A 93 13.02 -35.02 16.01
N HIS A 94 12.91 -35.95 15.06
CA HIS A 94 13.95 -36.19 14.06
C HIS A 94 14.28 -34.92 13.26
N ASP A 95 13.27 -34.16 12.83
CA ASP A 95 13.49 -32.93 12.08
C ASP A 95 14.14 -31.85 12.96
N THR A 96 13.82 -31.82 14.25
CA THR A 96 14.49 -30.95 15.23
C THR A 96 15.98 -31.24 15.38
N ASP A 97 16.39 -32.51 15.36
CA ASP A 97 17.81 -32.88 15.39
C ASP A 97 18.55 -32.41 14.12
N TYR A 98 17.88 -32.45 12.97
CA TYR A 98 18.43 -31.90 11.73
C TYR A 98 18.54 -30.37 11.78
N VAL A 99 17.60 -29.66 12.39
CA VAL A 99 17.74 -28.22 12.65
C VAL A 99 18.94 -27.98 13.57
N ARG A 100 19.05 -28.72 14.68
CA ARG A 100 20.12 -28.57 15.66
C ARG A 100 21.51 -28.80 15.07
N HIS A 101 21.67 -29.84 14.25
CA HIS A 101 22.98 -30.27 13.75
C HIS A 101 23.35 -29.73 12.38
N ARG A 102 22.35 -29.38 11.55
CA ARG A 102 22.57 -28.97 10.15
C ARG A 102 21.89 -27.65 9.79
N PHE A 103 21.24 -26.98 10.74
CA PHE A 103 20.51 -25.74 10.50
C PHE A 103 19.54 -25.87 9.31
N ARG A 104 18.84 -27.01 9.26
CA ARG A 104 17.90 -27.35 8.19
C ARG A 104 16.73 -26.37 8.21
N ASP A 105 16.36 -25.88 7.04
CA ASP A 105 15.15 -25.08 6.86
C ASP A 105 13.90 -25.96 7.01
N LEU A 106 12.92 -25.48 7.76
CA LEU A 106 11.65 -26.17 8.02
C LEU A 106 10.49 -25.35 7.49
N ALA A 107 9.43 -26.04 7.08
CA ALA A 107 8.25 -25.37 6.59
C ALA A 107 7.44 -24.78 7.75
N ARG A 108 6.59 -23.80 7.43
CA ARG A 108 5.63 -23.24 8.39
C ARG A 108 4.73 -24.30 9.01
N THR A 109 4.35 -25.32 8.25
CA THR A 109 3.53 -26.44 8.73
C THR A 109 4.17 -27.14 9.93
N ASP A 110 5.51 -27.20 9.97
CA ASP A 110 6.26 -27.83 11.05
C ASP A 110 6.20 -26.98 12.34
N ALA A 111 6.26 -25.65 12.20
CA ALA A 111 6.06 -24.72 13.31
C ALA A 111 4.61 -24.73 13.85
N GLU A 112 3.62 -24.90 12.97
CA GLU A 112 2.22 -25.05 13.36
C GLU A 112 1.99 -26.36 14.13
N LEU A 113 2.58 -27.47 13.66
CA LEU A 113 2.54 -28.75 14.36
C LEU A 113 3.24 -28.67 15.72
N ALA A 114 4.42 -28.07 15.80
CA ALA A 114 5.12 -27.86 17.06
C ALA A 114 4.30 -27.01 18.05
N THR A 115 3.55 -26.02 17.57
CA THR A 115 2.63 -25.22 18.40
C THR A 115 1.50 -26.07 18.99
N GLN A 116 0.94 -26.99 18.20
CA GLN A 116 -0.08 -27.93 18.66
C GLN A 116 0.48 -28.92 19.69
N HIS A 117 1.71 -29.39 19.49
CA HIS A 117 2.38 -30.27 20.45
C HIS A 117 2.68 -29.57 21.76
N LEU A 118 3.15 -28.31 21.71
CA LEU A 118 3.41 -27.50 22.90
C LEU A 118 2.13 -27.28 23.73
N ASP A 119 1.02 -26.92 23.08
CA ASP A 119 -0.26 -26.74 23.76
C ASP A 119 -0.79 -28.04 24.38
N ALA A 120 -0.73 -29.16 23.65
CA ALA A 120 -1.10 -30.46 24.18
C ALA A 120 -0.24 -30.84 25.39
N PHE A 121 1.07 -30.57 25.32
CA PHE A 121 2.00 -30.84 26.40
C PHE A 121 1.70 -29.99 27.63
N CYS A 122 1.55 -28.67 27.47
CA CYS A 122 1.26 -27.75 28.56
C CYS A 122 -0.06 -28.10 29.27
N ARG A 123 -1.10 -28.47 28.50
CA ARG A 123 -2.39 -28.93 29.04
C ARG A 123 -2.25 -30.23 29.83
N LEU A 124 -1.56 -31.23 29.26
CA LEU A 124 -1.33 -32.50 29.95
C LEU A 124 -0.43 -32.33 31.16
N ALA A 125 0.57 -31.46 31.10
CA ALA A 125 1.47 -31.17 32.20
C ALA A 125 0.84 -30.27 33.27
N GLY A 126 -0.30 -29.62 32.98
CA GLY A 126 -0.95 -28.68 33.89
C GLY A 126 -0.12 -27.42 34.14
N ILE A 127 0.62 -26.96 33.12
CA ILE A 127 1.56 -25.84 33.22
C ILE A 127 1.25 -24.74 32.21
N GLY A 128 1.62 -23.51 32.57
CA GLY A 128 1.45 -22.31 31.73
C GLY A 128 0.09 -21.64 31.91
N ALA A 129 0.11 -20.31 32.01
CA ALA A 129 -1.12 -19.52 32.08
C ALA A 129 -1.95 -19.67 30.79
N ARG A 130 -3.28 -19.80 30.93
CA ARG A 130 -4.21 -19.95 29.78
C ARG A 130 -4.05 -18.83 28.74
N GLU A 131 -3.86 -17.61 29.22
CA GLU A 131 -3.65 -16.42 28.39
C GLU A 131 -2.39 -16.53 27.51
N ARG A 132 -1.33 -17.17 28.01
CA ARG A 132 -0.07 -17.37 27.28
C ARG A 132 -0.20 -18.44 26.20
N LEU A 133 -0.87 -19.54 26.52
CA LEU A 133 -1.16 -20.60 25.54
C LEU A 133 -2.09 -20.09 24.43
N ASP A 134 -3.05 -19.23 24.76
CA ASP A 134 -3.89 -18.54 23.78
C ASP A 134 -3.09 -17.55 22.93
N GLY A 135 -2.11 -16.84 23.50
CA GLY A 135 -1.16 -16.01 22.76
C GLY A 135 -0.43 -16.83 21.69
N ILE A 136 0.27 -17.89 22.12
CA ILE A 136 1.00 -18.82 21.27
C ILE A 136 0.14 -19.39 20.13
N ARG A 137 -1.15 -19.64 20.37
CA ARG A 137 -2.13 -20.11 19.35
C ARG A 137 -2.53 -19.01 18.35
N ARG A 138 -2.79 -17.79 18.81
CA ARG A 138 -3.23 -16.66 17.95
C ARG A 138 -2.16 -16.25 16.94
N TYR A 139 -0.89 -16.40 17.30
CA TYR A 139 0.24 -16.04 16.45
C TYR A 139 0.54 -17.04 15.31
N ILE A 140 -0.23 -18.15 15.18
CA ILE A 140 -0.20 -18.97 13.96
C ILE A 140 -0.55 -18.13 12.72
N ALA A 141 -1.47 -17.16 12.86
CA ALA A 141 -1.81 -16.20 11.80
C ALA A 141 -0.69 -15.17 11.56
N ALA A 142 0.16 -14.90 12.55
CA ALA A 142 1.23 -13.92 12.43
C ALA A 142 2.38 -14.38 11.53
N TRP A 143 2.55 -15.70 11.34
CA TRP A 143 3.47 -16.25 10.33
C TRP A 143 3.12 -15.79 8.90
N GLU A 144 1.88 -15.36 8.64
CA GLU A 144 1.49 -14.75 7.35
C GLU A 144 1.87 -13.26 7.26
N SER A 145 1.87 -12.58 8.39
CA SER A 145 1.97 -11.12 8.46
C SER A 145 3.40 -10.61 8.63
N ARG A 146 4.29 -11.42 9.24
CA ARG A 146 5.61 -10.96 9.63
C ARG A 146 6.59 -11.18 8.48
N ARG A 147 6.85 -10.11 7.72
CA ARG A 147 7.92 -10.11 6.72
C ARG A 147 9.28 -10.28 7.43
N PRO A 148 10.21 -11.07 6.87
CA PRO A 148 11.54 -11.20 7.43
C PRO A 148 12.24 -9.85 7.46
N LEU A 149 13.10 -9.62 8.46
CA LEU A 149 13.77 -8.34 8.68
C LEU A 149 14.55 -7.86 7.44
N GLY A 150 15.18 -8.78 6.70
CA GLY A 150 15.86 -8.48 5.44
C GLY A 150 14.94 -7.83 4.40
N ALA A 151 13.74 -8.38 4.21
CA ALA A 151 12.74 -7.83 3.29
C ALA A 151 12.26 -6.43 3.74
N LEU A 152 12.14 -6.19 5.04
CA LEU A 152 11.79 -4.87 5.57
C LEU A 152 12.92 -3.84 5.40
N VAL A 153 14.18 -4.28 5.47
CA VAL A 153 15.35 -3.41 5.23
C VAL A 153 15.42 -3.02 3.76
N GLU A 154 15.23 -3.96 2.84
CA GLU A 154 15.18 -3.72 1.40
C GLU A 154 14.02 -2.79 1.01
N GLU A 155 12.83 -3.05 1.57
CA GLU A 155 11.66 -2.19 1.36
C GLU A 155 11.91 -0.77 1.85
N ASN A 156 12.47 -0.60 3.05
CA ASN A 156 12.86 0.72 3.57
C ASN A 156 13.90 1.43 2.69
N ALA A 157 14.89 0.69 2.17
CA ALA A 157 15.87 1.25 1.24
C ALA A 157 15.20 1.73 -0.05
N SER A 158 14.26 0.95 -0.60
CA SER A 158 13.49 1.32 -1.79
C SER A 158 12.63 2.57 -1.55
N ILE A 159 11.96 2.66 -0.40
CA ILE A 159 11.12 3.80 -0.03
C ILE A 159 11.97 5.06 0.12
N ARG A 160 13.15 4.96 0.75
CA ARG A 160 14.07 6.10 0.88
C ARG A 160 14.57 6.57 -0.49
N ALA A 161 14.89 5.64 -1.39
CA ALA A 161 15.31 6.00 -2.75
C ALA A 161 14.18 6.71 -3.53
N MET A 162 12.93 6.25 -3.41
CA MET A 162 11.78 6.92 -4.01
C MET A 162 11.56 8.31 -3.42
N ALA A 163 11.60 8.44 -2.09
CA ALA A 163 11.46 9.73 -1.42
C ALA A 163 12.55 10.75 -1.82
N SER A 164 13.78 10.28 -2.02
CA SER A 164 14.88 11.14 -2.51
C SER A 164 14.62 11.64 -3.93
N LYS A 165 14.18 10.76 -4.84
CA LYS A 165 13.84 11.15 -6.22
C LYS A 165 12.69 12.16 -6.26
N GLU A 166 11.63 11.92 -5.50
CA GLU A 166 10.52 12.86 -5.41
C GLU A 166 10.95 14.22 -4.84
N ALA A 167 11.87 14.24 -3.87
CA ALA A 167 12.39 15.49 -3.31
C ALA A 167 13.18 16.30 -4.35
N GLU A 168 14.00 15.64 -5.18
CA GLU A 168 14.72 16.27 -6.29
C GLU A 168 13.77 16.81 -7.36
N GLU A 169 12.76 16.04 -7.75
CA GLU A 169 11.73 16.46 -8.71
C GLU A 169 10.94 17.67 -8.19
N ARG A 170 10.56 17.67 -6.90
CA ARG A 170 9.89 18.82 -6.27
C ARG A 170 10.75 20.07 -6.28
N LYS A 171 12.06 19.93 -6.01
CA LYS A 171 13.00 21.05 -6.07
C LYS A 171 13.08 21.62 -7.49
N ARG A 172 13.24 20.75 -8.50
CA ARG A 172 13.30 21.16 -9.90
C ARG A 172 12.01 21.87 -10.36
N LEU A 173 10.84 21.34 -9.99
CA LEU A 173 9.55 21.98 -10.28
C LEU A 173 9.42 23.34 -9.59
N ALA A 174 9.89 23.46 -8.34
CA ALA A 174 9.87 24.73 -7.62
C ALA A 174 10.76 25.79 -8.29
N GLU A 175 11.93 25.40 -8.79
CA GLU A 175 12.83 26.26 -9.56
C GLU A 175 12.18 26.73 -10.87
N GLN A 176 11.54 25.81 -11.62
CA GLN A 176 10.80 26.15 -12.85
C GLN A 176 9.65 27.13 -12.60
N VAL A 177 8.89 26.96 -11.50
CA VAL A 177 7.81 27.89 -11.12
C VAL A 177 8.35 29.26 -10.73
N ALA A 178 9.50 29.31 -10.05
CA ALA A 178 10.13 30.58 -9.71
C ALA A 178 10.60 31.32 -10.97
N GLU A 179 11.22 30.61 -11.91
CA GLU A 179 11.66 31.16 -13.20
C GLU A 179 10.48 31.68 -14.04
N LEU A 180 9.40 30.91 -14.12
CA LEU A 180 8.14 31.32 -14.76
C LEU A 180 7.64 32.66 -14.26
N ARG A 181 7.60 32.86 -12.94
CA ARG A 181 7.11 34.10 -12.33
C ARG A 181 7.95 35.29 -12.74
N ILE A 182 9.28 35.13 -12.78
CA ILE A 182 10.20 36.20 -13.20
C ILE A 182 9.99 36.54 -14.67
N ARG A 183 9.90 35.54 -15.55
CA ARG A 183 9.70 35.74 -16.99
C ARG A 183 8.33 36.34 -17.31
N ALA A 184 7.27 35.93 -16.61
CA ALA A 184 5.94 36.52 -16.75
C ALA A 184 5.93 38.01 -16.38
N ALA A 185 6.58 38.39 -15.28
CA ALA A 185 6.71 39.80 -14.89
C ALA A 185 7.50 40.63 -15.94
N ALA A 186 8.48 40.03 -16.60
CA ALA A 186 9.21 40.69 -17.68
C ALA A 186 8.33 40.93 -18.93
N VAL A 187 7.46 39.98 -19.28
CA VAL A 187 6.47 40.14 -20.36
C VAL A 187 5.51 41.29 -20.02
N ASP A 188 4.97 41.34 -18.80
CA ASP A 188 4.09 42.42 -18.36
C ASP A 188 4.78 43.80 -18.46
N GLY A 189 6.07 43.87 -18.08
CA GLY A 189 6.87 45.08 -18.20
C GLY A 189 7.08 45.54 -19.65
N LEU A 190 7.39 44.60 -20.56
CA LEU A 190 7.55 44.88 -21.99
C LEU A 190 6.23 45.32 -22.64
N GLU A 191 5.09 44.74 -22.23
CA GLU A 191 3.76 45.16 -22.70
C GLU A 191 3.44 46.60 -22.30
N VAL A 192 3.77 46.99 -21.06
CA VAL A 192 3.59 48.37 -20.60
C VAL A 192 4.50 49.32 -21.38
N ALA A 193 5.77 48.96 -21.58
CA ALA A 193 6.71 49.77 -22.36
C ALA A 193 6.25 49.96 -23.82
N LEU A 194 5.73 48.89 -24.45
CA LEU A 194 5.18 48.96 -25.80
C LEU A 194 3.97 49.90 -25.87
N ARG A 195 3.02 49.80 -24.92
CA ARG A 195 1.85 50.70 -24.86
C ARG A 195 2.24 52.17 -24.68
N VAL A 196 3.27 52.46 -23.88
CA VAL A 196 3.78 53.83 -23.72
C VAL A 196 4.36 54.33 -25.05
N LYS A 197 5.16 53.50 -25.73
CA LYS A 197 5.76 53.85 -27.03
C LYS A 197 4.74 54.02 -28.16
N GLU A 198 3.66 53.24 -28.16
CA GLU A 198 2.54 53.42 -29.08
C GLU A 198 1.83 54.76 -28.87
N ARG A 199 1.64 55.19 -27.61
CA ARG A 199 1.08 56.51 -27.28
C ARG A 199 2.01 57.64 -27.70
N GLU A 200 3.31 57.53 -27.43
CA GLU A 200 4.32 58.49 -27.88
C GLU A 200 4.32 58.65 -29.40
N LEU A 201 4.19 57.54 -30.14
CA LEU A 201 4.05 57.54 -31.61
C LEU A 201 2.76 58.22 -32.07
N ALA A 202 1.63 57.97 -31.41
CA ALA A 202 0.35 58.59 -31.75
C ALA A 202 0.38 60.11 -31.52
N ASP A 203 0.94 60.55 -30.39
CA ASP A 203 1.03 61.97 -30.02
C ASP A 203 2.00 62.75 -30.92
N THR A 204 3.14 62.13 -31.28
CA THR A 204 4.11 62.72 -32.22
C THR A 204 3.66 62.69 -33.68
N ALA A 205 2.77 61.76 -34.06
CA ALA A 205 2.12 61.76 -35.37
C ALA A 205 1.01 62.82 -35.48
N ALA A 206 0.34 63.15 -34.37
CA ALA A 206 -0.71 64.17 -34.31
C ALA A 206 -0.16 65.62 -34.35
N THR A 207 1.10 65.83 -33.95
CA THR A 207 1.77 67.13 -34.02
C THR A 207 2.54 67.26 -35.35
N SER A 208 1.97 68.01 -36.30
CA SER A 208 2.36 68.07 -37.72
C SER A 208 3.86 68.30 -38.02
N GLY A 209 4.44 67.45 -38.87
CA GLY A 209 5.07 67.89 -40.13
C GLY A 209 6.60 67.86 -40.30
N LEU A 210 7.42 67.96 -39.23
CA LEU A 210 8.87 68.18 -39.40
C LEU A 210 9.81 67.26 -38.59
N ARG A 211 9.32 66.12 -38.10
CA ARG A 211 10.12 65.17 -37.29
C ARG A 211 10.13 63.73 -37.83
N ASN A 212 10.30 63.55 -39.14
CA ASN A 212 10.40 62.21 -39.75
C ASN A 212 11.49 61.34 -39.13
N GLN A 213 12.65 61.92 -38.78
CA GLN A 213 13.74 61.18 -38.11
C GLN A 213 13.32 60.64 -36.74
N ARG A 214 12.61 61.44 -35.93
CA ARG A 214 12.15 61.01 -34.60
C ARG A 214 11.05 59.95 -34.69
N ILE A 215 10.18 60.04 -35.70
CA ILE A 215 9.16 59.03 -35.97
C ILE A 215 9.80 57.71 -36.41
N ASP A 216 10.83 57.75 -37.26
CA ASP A 216 11.54 56.55 -37.69
C ASP A 216 12.37 55.90 -36.56
N GLU A 217 12.95 56.70 -35.65
CA GLU A 217 13.56 56.21 -34.41
C GLU A 217 12.54 55.50 -33.52
N LEU A 218 11.39 56.12 -33.25
CA LEU A 218 10.34 55.52 -32.42
C LEU A 218 9.75 54.25 -33.06
N ARG A 219 9.67 54.17 -34.39
CA ARG A 219 9.28 52.94 -35.11
C ARG A 219 10.31 51.82 -34.95
N LYS A 220 11.61 52.15 -34.97
CA LYS A 220 12.67 51.16 -34.71
C LYS A 220 12.64 50.66 -33.27
N GLU A 221 12.47 51.57 -32.30
CA GLU A 221 12.31 51.22 -30.88
C GLU A 221 11.09 50.32 -30.64
N ARG A 222 9.94 50.63 -31.27
CA ARG A 222 8.76 49.77 -31.22
C ARG A 222 9.03 48.38 -31.79
N ASN A 223 9.62 48.29 -32.98
CA ASN A 223 9.90 47.00 -33.63
C ASN A 223 10.88 46.15 -32.78
N ALA A 224 11.85 46.79 -32.12
CA ALA A 224 12.76 46.10 -31.20
C ALA A 224 12.00 45.56 -29.98
N LEU A 225 11.14 46.36 -29.37
CA LEU A 225 10.31 45.93 -28.23
C LEU A 225 9.30 44.83 -28.62
N GLU A 226 8.70 44.89 -29.81
CA GLU A 226 7.83 43.81 -30.32
C GLU A 226 8.60 42.50 -30.50
N TYR A 227 9.84 42.57 -30.98
CA TYR A 227 10.70 41.39 -31.13
C TYR A 227 11.07 40.79 -29.77
N GLU A 228 11.51 41.61 -28.82
CA GLU A 228 11.82 41.19 -27.44
C GLU A 228 10.61 40.58 -26.73
N LEU A 229 9.43 41.18 -26.91
CA LEU A 229 8.18 40.69 -26.34
C LEU A 229 7.76 39.34 -26.95
N LYS A 230 7.96 39.15 -28.26
CA LYS A 230 7.71 37.87 -28.92
C LYS A 230 8.65 36.77 -28.43
N GLU A 231 9.93 37.09 -28.23
CA GLU A 231 10.88 36.13 -27.64
C GLU A 231 10.56 35.81 -26.18
N ALA A 232 10.19 36.81 -25.39
CA ALA A 232 9.82 36.63 -23.99
C ALA A 232 8.54 35.78 -23.83
N ARG A 233 7.54 35.97 -24.71
CA ARG A 233 6.31 35.15 -24.72
C ARG A 233 6.58 33.68 -25.05
N ARG A 234 7.42 33.39 -26.06
CA ARG A 234 7.82 32.00 -26.37
C ARG A 234 8.48 31.32 -25.17
N LYS A 235 9.38 32.03 -24.49
CA LYS A 235 10.07 31.57 -23.28
C LYS A 235 9.15 31.32 -22.08
N VAL A 236 7.95 31.91 -22.06
CA VAL A 236 6.91 31.65 -21.05
C VAL A 236 6.04 30.47 -21.47
N GLU A 237 5.68 30.37 -22.76
CA GLU A 237 4.94 29.23 -23.33
C GLU A 237 5.67 27.90 -23.10
N ASP A 238 6.99 27.87 -23.31
CA ASP A 238 7.84 26.67 -23.07
C ASP A 238 7.78 26.17 -21.62
N LEU A 239 7.42 27.04 -20.67
CA LEU A 239 7.33 26.71 -19.26
C LEU A 239 5.87 26.58 -18.78
N ASP A 240 4.88 26.89 -19.61
CA ASP A 240 3.47 26.92 -19.21
C ASP A 240 2.93 25.51 -18.87
N GLU A 241 3.56 24.45 -19.41
CA GLU A 241 3.30 23.06 -19.03
C GLU A 241 3.60 22.80 -17.54
N ALA A 242 4.71 23.33 -17.01
CA ALA A 242 5.06 23.20 -15.60
C ALA A 242 4.07 23.97 -14.71
N ARG A 243 3.54 25.10 -15.20
CA ARG A 243 2.49 25.86 -14.52
C ARG A 243 1.18 25.08 -14.44
N LEU A 244 0.72 24.52 -15.57
CA LEU A 244 -0.49 23.70 -15.63
C LEU A 244 -0.40 22.50 -14.69
N TYR A 245 0.76 21.84 -14.64
CA TYR A 245 1.02 20.72 -13.73
C TYR A 245 0.93 21.13 -12.25
N VAL A 246 1.56 22.24 -11.87
CA VAL A 246 1.52 22.76 -10.49
C VAL A 246 0.13 23.23 -10.10
N GLU A 247 -0.61 23.81 -11.04
CA GLU A 247 -1.99 24.22 -10.81
C GLU A 247 -2.93 23.02 -10.66
N ALA A 248 -2.70 21.93 -11.40
CA ALA A 248 -3.39 20.66 -11.21
C ALA A 248 -3.10 20.08 -9.81
N LEU A 249 -1.84 20.10 -9.36
CA LEU A 249 -1.45 19.66 -8.01
C LEU A 249 -2.08 20.52 -6.90
N ARG A 250 -2.10 21.85 -7.06
CA ARG A 250 -2.75 22.78 -6.12
C ARG A 250 -4.26 22.56 -6.05
N ARG A 251 -4.89 22.32 -7.20
CA ARG A 251 -6.30 21.96 -7.28
C ARG A 251 -6.54 20.64 -6.55
N MET A 252 -5.76 19.60 -6.81
CA MET A 252 -5.85 18.33 -6.10
C MET A 252 -5.71 18.47 -4.58
N THR A 253 -4.76 19.29 -4.09
CA THR A 253 -4.57 19.53 -2.65
C THR A 253 -5.71 20.32 -2.01
N MET A 254 -6.40 21.19 -2.76
CA MET A 254 -7.62 21.86 -2.28
C MET A 254 -8.83 20.91 -2.28
N PHE A 255 -8.93 19.99 -3.24
CA PHE A 255 -10.01 19.01 -3.34
C PHE A 255 -9.88 17.81 -2.39
N THR A 256 -8.71 17.59 -1.79
CA THR A 256 -8.51 16.54 -0.76
C THR A 256 -8.99 16.95 0.65
N ARG A 257 -9.50 18.18 0.83
CA ARG A 257 -10.00 18.66 2.14
C ARG A 257 -11.35 18.09 2.57
N THR A 258 -12.16 17.59 1.64
CA THR A 258 -13.43 16.90 1.98
C THR A 258 -13.59 15.61 1.17
N ARG A 259 -14.09 14.56 1.82
CA ARG A 259 -14.32 13.24 1.20
C ARG A 259 -15.30 13.30 0.02
N ALA A 260 -16.29 14.19 0.10
CA ALA A 260 -17.27 14.41 -0.97
C ALA A 260 -16.66 15.06 -2.22
N ASP A 261 -15.65 15.92 -2.06
CA ASP A 261 -14.95 16.53 -3.19
C ASP A 261 -13.87 15.61 -3.77
N TYR A 262 -13.24 14.76 -2.96
CA TYR A 262 -12.40 13.65 -3.45
C TYR A 262 -13.23 12.68 -4.31
N GLU A 263 -14.42 12.29 -3.85
CA GLU A 263 -15.34 11.44 -4.63
C GLU A 263 -15.80 12.10 -5.94
N ARG A 264 -15.89 13.44 -6.00
CA ARG A 264 -16.16 14.18 -7.26
C ARG A 264 -14.92 14.37 -8.15
N ALA A 265 -13.72 14.47 -7.57
CA ALA A 265 -12.47 14.64 -8.31
C ALA A 265 -11.92 13.31 -8.85
N VAL A 266 -12.12 12.20 -8.13
CA VAL A 266 -11.83 10.81 -8.56
C VAL A 266 -12.64 10.42 -9.81
N VAL A 267 -13.64 11.23 -10.17
CA VAL A 267 -14.46 11.06 -11.37
C VAL A 267 -13.84 11.73 -12.62
N ARG A 268 -12.73 12.47 -12.50
CA ARG A 268 -12.02 13.03 -13.66
C ARG A 268 -10.95 12.07 -14.19
N LEU A 269 -11.21 11.57 -15.39
CA LEU A 269 -10.35 10.66 -16.15
C LEU A 269 -9.01 11.33 -16.48
N THR A 270 -7.90 10.58 -16.36
CA THR A 270 -6.59 10.98 -16.90
C THR A 270 -6.65 11.07 -18.43
N ASP A 271 -5.70 11.75 -19.09
CA ASP A 271 -5.74 11.91 -20.55
C ASP A 271 -5.60 10.58 -21.30
N GLU A 272 -4.87 9.61 -20.73
CA GLU A 272 -4.85 8.22 -21.20
C GLU A 272 -6.25 7.57 -21.11
N GLN A 273 -6.94 7.76 -19.99
CA GLN A 273 -8.27 7.21 -19.76
C GLN A 273 -9.34 7.87 -20.64
N LYS A 274 -9.23 9.18 -20.90
CA LYS A 274 -10.09 9.91 -21.86
C LYS A 274 -9.90 9.39 -23.28
N THR A 275 -8.66 9.12 -23.67
CA THR A 275 -8.33 8.55 -24.99
C THR A 275 -8.91 7.15 -25.16
N ILE A 276 -8.85 6.32 -24.11
CA ILE A 276 -9.49 5.00 -24.11
C ILE A 276 -11.02 5.16 -24.18
N LEU A 277 -11.61 6.09 -23.44
CA LEU A 277 -13.05 6.33 -23.43
C LEU A 277 -13.59 6.86 -24.78
N SER A 278 -12.80 7.65 -25.51
CA SER A 278 -13.18 8.14 -26.84
C SER A 278 -13.13 7.03 -27.89
N GLN A 279 -12.22 6.07 -27.74
CA GLN A 279 -12.11 4.88 -28.60
C GLN A 279 -13.21 3.85 -28.37
N ILE A 280 -13.84 3.84 -27.19
CA ILE A 280 -15.01 2.99 -26.91
C ILE A 280 -16.19 3.50 -27.73
N ARG A 281 -16.45 2.83 -28.85
CA ARG A 281 -17.69 2.92 -29.60
C ARG A 281 -18.51 1.66 -29.28
N LEU A 282 -19.75 1.86 -28.84
CA LEU A 282 -20.61 0.78 -28.30
C LEU A 282 -21.24 -0.09 -29.39
N ASP A 283 -20.87 0.13 -30.65
CA ASP A 283 -21.26 -0.62 -31.84
C ASP A 283 -20.31 -1.80 -32.15
N LYS A 284 -19.16 -1.90 -31.44
CA LYS A 284 -18.14 -2.94 -31.65
C LYS A 284 -17.53 -3.43 -30.34
N ASP A 285 -17.00 -4.65 -30.38
CA ASP A 285 -16.25 -5.22 -29.26
C ASP A 285 -14.94 -4.46 -29.04
N PHE A 286 -14.64 -4.13 -27.78
CA PHE A 286 -13.42 -3.43 -27.39
C PHE A 286 -12.74 -4.12 -26.20
N LEU A 287 -11.42 -4.10 -26.17
CA LEU A 287 -10.61 -4.70 -25.10
C LEU A 287 -9.68 -3.65 -24.49
N VAL A 288 -9.93 -3.30 -23.22
CA VAL A 288 -9.07 -2.39 -22.47
C VAL A 288 -8.00 -3.17 -21.70
N LYS A 289 -6.75 -3.07 -22.15
CA LYS A 289 -5.58 -3.63 -21.45
C LYS A 289 -4.96 -2.59 -20.53
N GLY A 290 -4.44 -3.01 -19.37
CA GLY A 290 -3.79 -2.15 -18.39
C GLY A 290 -3.29 -2.93 -17.17
N ALA A 291 -2.36 -2.37 -16.40
CA ALA A 291 -1.89 -3.00 -15.17
C ALA A 291 -2.98 -2.98 -14.08
N ALA A 292 -2.81 -3.80 -13.03
CA ALA A 292 -3.69 -3.72 -11.86
C ALA A 292 -3.55 -2.33 -11.20
N GLY A 293 -4.67 -1.72 -10.81
CA GLY A 293 -4.67 -0.40 -10.15
C GLY A 293 -4.74 0.83 -11.08
N THR A 294 -4.71 0.67 -12.41
CA THR A 294 -4.73 1.81 -13.36
C THR A 294 -6.11 2.45 -13.60
N GLY A 295 -7.11 2.15 -12.74
CA GLY A 295 -8.43 2.76 -12.83
C GLY A 295 -9.37 2.17 -13.90
N LYS A 296 -9.18 0.91 -14.33
CA LYS A 296 -10.08 0.24 -15.30
C LYS A 296 -11.56 0.27 -14.91
N THR A 297 -11.83 0.11 -13.62
CA THR A 297 -13.19 0.20 -13.05
C THR A 297 -13.81 1.57 -13.30
N LEU A 298 -13.02 2.65 -13.20
CA LEU A 298 -13.47 4.01 -13.46
C LEU A 298 -13.80 4.24 -14.94
N ILE A 299 -12.94 3.75 -15.85
CA ILE A 299 -13.19 3.80 -17.31
C ILE A 299 -14.50 3.08 -17.64
N LEU A 300 -14.72 1.91 -17.04
CA LEU A 300 -15.91 1.11 -17.27
C LEU A 300 -17.18 1.83 -16.77
N LEU A 301 -17.15 2.41 -15.57
CA LEU A 301 -18.28 3.22 -15.05
C LEU A 301 -18.59 4.42 -15.95
N LYS A 302 -17.56 5.11 -16.44
CA LYS A 302 -17.71 6.24 -17.37
C LYS A 302 -18.19 5.82 -18.75
N ALA A 303 -17.84 4.61 -19.21
CA ALA A 303 -18.36 4.05 -20.45
C ALA A 303 -19.86 3.75 -20.34
N VAL A 304 -20.33 3.27 -19.18
CA VAL A 304 -21.77 3.10 -18.90
C VAL A 304 -22.50 4.45 -18.86
N GLU A 305 -21.90 5.48 -18.26
CA GLU A 305 -22.44 6.84 -18.24
C GLU A 305 -22.55 7.44 -19.66
N LYS A 306 -21.52 7.24 -20.50
CA LYS A 306 -21.52 7.58 -21.93
C LYS A 306 -22.61 6.83 -22.71
N ALA A 307 -22.80 5.53 -22.42
CA ALA A 307 -23.81 4.70 -23.06
C ALA A 307 -25.25 5.10 -22.73
N LYS A 308 -25.47 5.79 -21.60
CA LYS A 308 -26.81 6.18 -21.13
C LYS A 308 -27.17 7.65 -21.41
N GLY A 309 -26.26 8.45 -21.98
CA GLY A 309 -26.50 9.88 -22.16
C GLY A 309 -26.59 10.68 -20.84
N LEU A 310 -26.20 10.09 -19.70
CA LEU A 310 -26.22 10.76 -18.39
C LEU A 310 -25.11 11.82 -18.23
N GLY A 311 -24.40 12.13 -19.31
CA GLY A 311 -23.45 13.23 -19.42
C GLY A 311 -23.91 14.41 -20.28
N THR A 312 -25.14 14.40 -20.82
CA THR A 312 -25.60 15.41 -21.81
C THR A 312 -26.88 16.16 -21.40
N GLY A 313 -27.06 16.45 -20.10
CA GLY A 313 -28.25 17.17 -19.62
C GLY A 313 -28.01 18.15 -18.46
N ALA A 314 -27.95 19.44 -18.79
CA ALA A 314 -28.31 20.61 -17.98
C ALA A 314 -27.49 21.08 -16.75
N ALA A 315 -26.46 20.40 -16.24
CA ALA A 315 -25.71 20.89 -15.06
C ALA A 315 -24.20 21.10 -15.20
N SER A 316 -23.62 20.98 -16.39
CA SER A 316 -22.17 21.21 -16.58
C SER A 316 -21.87 21.95 -17.88
N LYS A 317 -21.93 23.28 -17.80
CA LYS A 317 -21.28 24.17 -18.76
C LYS A 317 -19.75 24.08 -18.56
N GLN A 318 -19.12 23.06 -19.14
CA GLN A 318 -17.72 23.12 -19.58
C GLN A 318 -17.44 21.91 -20.48
N ASP A 319 -17.06 22.22 -21.73
CA ASP A 319 -16.72 21.32 -22.84
C ASP A 319 -17.83 20.48 -23.48
N THR A 320 -18.45 21.12 -24.47
CA THR A 320 -19.13 20.52 -25.63
C THR A 320 -18.29 19.44 -26.31
N LEU A 321 -18.74 18.19 -26.19
CA LEU A 321 -18.49 17.14 -27.18
C LEU A 321 -19.87 16.74 -27.70
N GLU A 322 -20.16 17.14 -28.94
CA GLU A 322 -21.31 16.71 -29.73
C GLU A 322 -21.22 15.19 -29.96
N LEU A 323 -21.74 14.40 -29.03
CA LEU A 323 -21.75 12.94 -29.15
C LEU A 323 -23.19 12.43 -29.06
N ASP A 324 -23.57 11.65 -30.07
CA ASP A 324 -24.92 11.11 -30.25
C ASP A 324 -25.40 10.34 -29.00
N GLU A 325 -26.59 10.71 -28.52
CA GLU A 325 -27.29 10.00 -27.45
C GLU A 325 -27.75 8.62 -27.96
N LEU A 326 -27.11 7.56 -27.48
CA LEU A 326 -27.46 6.19 -27.82
C LEU A 326 -28.43 5.62 -26.78
N ARG A 327 -29.66 5.31 -27.19
CA ARG A 327 -30.65 4.60 -26.36
C ARG A 327 -30.38 3.09 -26.43
N GLY A 328 -29.84 2.51 -25.37
CA GLY A 328 -29.62 1.07 -25.26
C GLY A 328 -29.58 0.56 -23.82
N SER A 329 -29.93 -0.72 -23.64
CA SER A 329 -29.79 -1.42 -22.35
C SER A 329 -28.35 -1.89 -22.14
N VAL A 330 -27.70 -1.45 -21.06
CA VAL A 330 -26.32 -1.80 -20.72
C VAL A 330 -26.31 -2.89 -19.65
N ALA A 331 -25.64 -4.01 -19.90
CA ALA A 331 -25.41 -5.08 -18.93
C ALA A 331 -23.93 -5.13 -18.54
N LEU A 332 -23.66 -5.19 -17.22
CA LEU A 332 -22.31 -5.27 -16.68
C LEU A 332 -22.07 -6.63 -16.04
N LEU A 333 -21.08 -7.37 -16.55
CA LEU A 333 -20.69 -8.69 -16.06
C LEU A 333 -19.32 -8.59 -15.39
N THR A 334 -19.25 -8.91 -14.11
CA THR A 334 -17.99 -8.98 -13.37
C THR A 334 -17.84 -10.29 -12.61
N TYR A 335 -16.65 -10.89 -12.68
CA TYR A 335 -16.31 -12.18 -12.03
C TYR A 335 -16.18 -12.11 -10.50
N THR A 336 -16.20 -10.92 -9.89
CA THR A 336 -15.99 -10.72 -8.45
C THR A 336 -17.02 -9.74 -7.88
N THR A 337 -17.28 -9.81 -6.56
CA THR A 337 -18.10 -8.84 -5.79
C THR A 337 -17.43 -7.46 -5.64
N THR A 338 -16.43 -7.15 -6.46
CA THR A 338 -15.65 -5.90 -6.40
C THR A 338 -16.51 -4.66 -6.66
N LEU A 339 -17.62 -4.80 -7.39
CA LEU A 339 -18.59 -3.73 -7.63
C LEU A 339 -19.64 -3.56 -6.54
N VAL A 340 -19.70 -4.42 -5.52
CA VAL A 340 -20.67 -4.28 -4.40
C VAL A 340 -20.49 -2.94 -3.67
N LYS A 341 -19.25 -2.43 -3.58
CA LYS A 341 -18.96 -1.11 -3.01
C LYS A 341 -19.47 0.06 -3.87
N TYR A 342 -19.67 -0.19 -5.15
CA TYR A 342 -20.22 0.76 -6.11
C TYR A 342 -21.69 0.47 -6.41
N ASP A 343 -22.32 -0.51 -5.76
CA ASP A 343 -23.68 -0.93 -6.05
C ASP A 343 -24.68 0.20 -5.79
N ARG A 344 -24.44 1.04 -4.79
CA ARG A 344 -25.23 2.27 -4.55
C ARG A 344 -25.05 3.32 -5.66
N PHE A 345 -23.84 3.44 -6.21
CA PHE A 345 -23.50 4.38 -7.29
C PHE A 345 -23.98 3.89 -8.66
N LEU A 346 -23.83 2.59 -8.93
CA LEU A 346 -24.41 1.89 -10.06
C LEU A 346 -25.93 1.93 -9.96
N SER A 347 -26.51 1.67 -8.78
CA SER A 347 -27.94 1.81 -8.55
C SER A 347 -28.38 3.24 -8.80
N SER A 348 -27.68 4.29 -8.33
CA SER A 348 -28.05 5.68 -8.68
C SER A 348 -27.94 5.95 -10.20
N LEU A 349 -26.87 5.49 -10.85
CA LEU A 349 -26.72 5.54 -12.33
C LEU A 349 -27.77 4.71 -13.09
N MET A 350 -28.36 3.71 -12.44
CA MET A 350 -29.34 2.79 -13.02
C MET A 350 -30.79 3.17 -12.66
N SER A 351 -31.00 3.94 -11.58
CA SER A 351 -32.32 4.35 -11.07
C SER A 351 -32.76 5.74 -11.55
N ASP A 352 -31.84 6.60 -12.00
CA ASP A 352 -32.16 7.86 -12.71
C ASP A 352 -32.71 7.64 -14.14
N GLY A 353 -33.31 6.47 -14.41
CA GLY A 353 -33.90 6.07 -15.68
C GLY A 353 -35.20 5.29 -15.53
N VAL A 354 -35.93 5.48 -14.42
CA VAL A 354 -37.30 4.99 -14.30
C VAL A 354 -38.25 6.18 -14.39
N PHE A 355 -38.71 6.39 -15.64
CA PHE A 355 -39.63 7.38 -16.22
C PHE A 355 -39.01 8.65 -16.80
#